data_AF-A0A849EID3-F1
#
_entry.id   AF-A0A849EID3-F1
#
_cell.length_a   1.000
_cell.length_b   1.000
_cell.length_c   1.000
_cell.angle_alpha   90.00
_cell.angle_beta   90.00
_cell.angle_gamma   90.00
#
_symmetry.space_group_name_H-M   'P 1'
#
loop_
_entity.id
_entity.type
_entity.pdbx_description
1 polymer ?
#
loop_
_entity_poly.entity_id
_entity_poly.type
_entity_poly.pdbx_seq_one_letter_code
_entity_poly.pdbx_strand_id
1 'polypeptide(L)'
;MFILEISQKYVFKKINTSGLTDNSANLASLISPVDRFWSIFEQFYFGFLVATAPMNTIQILPLFLILSFLFFGISCFLLPRMKFEFDRYGLPTKRKLVGALQLLGSLGLLVGLLFEPLVILIASAGLCILMLLGVAIRLKINDPFLAILPALSYALLSGYLFIKTLEIL
;
A
#
# COMPACT_ATOMS: atom_id res chain seq x y z
N MET A 1 4.00 19.27 1.54
CA MET A 1 4.85 19.78 2.64
C MET A 1 4.28 19.43 4.01
N PHE A 2 3.00 19.71 4.28
CA PHE A 2 2.34 19.44 5.57
C PHE A 2 2.32 17.96 6.01
N ILE A 3 2.03 17.03 5.08
CA ILE A 3 1.97 15.59 5.38
C ILE A 3 3.35 15.00 5.70
N LEU A 4 4.41 15.50 5.04
CA LEU A 4 5.80 15.14 5.34
C LEU A 4 6.20 15.61 6.75
N GLU A 5 5.78 16.81 7.15
CA GLU A 5 6.08 17.33 8.48
C GLU A 5 5.40 16.52 9.59
N ILE A 6 4.19 16.02 9.35
CA ILE A 6 3.45 15.20 10.31
C ILE A 6 4.01 13.76 10.36
N SER A 7 4.35 13.17 9.22
CA SER A 7 4.97 11.84 9.15
C SER A 7 6.32 11.83 9.87
N GLN A 8 7.15 12.86 9.66
CA GLN A 8 8.39 13.07 10.41
C GLN A 8 8.12 13.23 11.91
N LYS A 9 7.17 14.06 12.33
CA LYS A 9 6.80 14.22 13.75
C LYS A 9 6.34 12.91 14.39
N TYR A 10 5.64 12.04 13.67
CA TYR A 10 5.16 10.75 14.17
C TYR A 10 6.30 9.73 14.35
N VAL A 11 7.21 9.66 13.38
CA VAL A 11 8.43 8.84 13.46
C VAL A 11 9.33 9.32 14.60
N PHE A 12 9.54 10.64 14.73
CA PHE A 12 10.30 11.23 15.83
C PHE A 12 9.68 10.98 17.20
N LYS A 13 8.34 11.02 17.33
CA LYS A 13 7.67 10.72 18.61
C LYS A 13 7.86 9.26 19.03
N LYS A 14 7.85 8.32 18.08
CA LYS A 14 8.11 6.89 18.33
C LYS A 14 9.57 6.64 18.75
N ILE A 15 10.52 7.40 18.20
CA ILE A 15 11.94 7.36 18.58
C ILE A 15 12.15 7.91 20.00
N ASN A 16 11.49 9.02 20.35
CA ASN A 16 11.65 9.67 21.65
C ASN A 16 11.09 8.83 22.82
N THR A 17 10.03 8.05 22.57
CA THR A 17 9.50 7.09 23.56
C THR A 17 10.39 5.84 23.76
N SER A 18 11.37 5.61 22.89
CA SER A 18 12.28 4.45 22.97
C SER A 18 13.62 4.74 23.66
N GLY A 19 13.81 5.94 24.22
CA GLY A 19 14.97 6.28 25.06
C GLY A 19 16.31 6.34 24.33
N LEU A 20 16.32 6.44 22.99
CA LEU A 20 17.53 6.49 22.18
C LEU A 20 17.90 7.94 21.85
N THR A 21 18.54 8.60 22.81
CA THR A 21 19.26 9.86 22.59
C THR A 21 20.60 9.61 21.89
N ASP A 22 20.95 10.50 20.95
CA ASP A 22 22.25 10.66 20.30
C ASP A 22 22.72 9.58 19.31
N ASN A 23 22.30 9.74 18.04
CA ASN A 23 23.22 9.87 16.91
C ASN A 23 22.43 10.03 15.60
N SER A 24 22.34 11.25 15.07
CA SER A 24 21.71 11.56 13.78
C SER A 24 22.31 10.81 12.58
N ALA A 25 23.56 10.33 12.68
CA ALA A 25 24.18 9.48 11.68
C ALA A 25 23.68 8.01 11.70
N ASN A 26 23.27 7.49 12.87
CA ASN A 26 22.62 6.17 13.01
C ASN A 26 21.10 6.24 12.78
N LEU A 27 20.51 7.43 12.72
CA LEU A 27 19.09 7.59 12.39
C LEU A 27 18.75 7.03 11.00
N ALA A 28 19.66 7.17 10.03
CA ALA A 28 19.45 6.69 8.66
C ALA A 28 19.53 5.16 8.50
N SER A 29 20.29 4.49 9.37
CA SER A 29 20.44 3.02 9.42
C SER A 29 19.33 2.34 10.25
N LEU A 30 18.69 3.07 11.16
CA LEU A 30 17.54 2.61 11.95
C LEU A 30 16.18 2.81 11.25
N ILE A 31 16.12 3.65 10.21
CA ILE A 31 14.95 3.71 9.33
C ILE A 31 14.93 2.43 8.50
N SER A 32 13.98 1.55 8.80
CA SER A 32 13.86 0.30 8.05
C SER A 32 13.59 0.59 6.56
N PRO A 33 14.05 -0.26 5.63
CA PRO A 33 13.81 -0.09 4.20
C PRO A 33 12.32 0.12 3.85
N VAL A 34 11.41 -0.44 4.67
CA VAL A 34 9.96 -0.30 4.54
C VAL A 34 9.46 1.10 4.88
N ASP A 35 9.96 1.71 5.96
CA ASP A 35 9.56 3.05 6.37
C ASP A 35 10.07 4.10 5.36
N ARG A 36 11.27 3.86 4.79
CA ARG A 36 11.83 4.67 3.69
C ARG A 36 11.04 4.48 2.40
N PHE A 37 10.69 3.24 2.04
CA PHE A 37 9.84 2.94 0.89
C PHE A 37 8.48 3.63 0.99
N TRP A 38 7.87 3.64 2.18
CA TRP A 38 6.56 4.26 2.38
C TRP A 38 6.56 5.78 2.23
N SER A 39 7.60 6.45 2.71
CA SER A 39 7.74 7.90 2.52
C SER A 39 8.05 8.29 1.07
N ILE A 40 8.85 7.50 0.36
CA ILE A 40 9.10 7.66 -1.08
C ILE A 40 7.81 7.38 -1.86
N PHE A 41 7.07 6.35 -1.46
CA PHE A 41 5.79 5.97 -2.06
C PHE A 41 4.74 7.07 -1.88
N GLU A 42 4.59 7.66 -0.69
CA GLU A 42 3.67 8.80 -0.47
C GLU A 42 4.07 10.04 -1.29
N GLN A 43 5.37 10.30 -1.48
CA GLN A 43 5.84 11.38 -2.35
C GLN A 43 5.49 11.12 -3.82
N PHE A 44 5.64 9.87 -4.29
CA PHE A 44 5.28 9.47 -5.65
C PHE A 44 3.76 9.46 -5.87
N TYR A 45 2.99 9.05 -4.87
CA TYR A 45 1.54 8.94 -4.90
C TYR A 45 0.85 10.31 -5.07
N PHE A 46 1.33 11.33 -4.35
CA PHE A 46 0.84 12.70 -4.50
C PHE A 46 1.17 13.27 -5.89
N GLY A 47 2.36 12.95 -6.43
CA GLY A 47 2.74 13.34 -7.78
C GLY A 47 1.87 12.66 -8.85
N PHE A 48 1.58 11.37 -8.66
CA PHE A 48 0.79 10.56 -9.59
C PHE A 48 -0.70 10.94 -9.63
N LEU A 49 -1.30 11.22 -8.47
CA LEU A 49 -2.69 11.70 -8.37
C LEU A 49 -2.91 13.05 -9.08
N VAL A 50 -1.90 13.91 -9.11
CA VAL A 50 -1.96 15.22 -9.79
C VAL A 50 -1.62 15.10 -11.28
N ALA A 51 -0.75 14.17 -11.68
CA ALA A 51 -0.25 14.06 -13.06
C ALA A 51 -1.19 13.32 -14.04
N THR A 52 -2.19 12.57 -13.56
CA THR A 52 -3.05 11.73 -14.43
C THR A 52 -4.28 12.43 -15.02
N ALA A 53 -4.45 13.74 -14.81
CA ALA A 53 -5.59 14.49 -15.32
C ALA A 53 -5.78 14.51 -16.86
N PRO A 54 -4.76 14.28 -17.72
CA PRO A 54 -4.98 14.25 -19.18
C PRO A 54 -4.54 12.98 -19.95
N MET A 55 -4.04 11.91 -19.33
CA MET A 55 -3.56 10.70 -20.06
C MET A 55 -4.43 9.46 -19.80
N ASN A 56 -4.37 8.45 -20.69
CA ASN A 56 -5.09 7.17 -20.65
C ASN A 56 -4.99 6.46 -19.28
N THR A 57 -5.90 6.81 -18.37
CA THR A 57 -5.95 6.37 -16.98
C THR A 57 -5.87 4.85 -16.83
N ILE A 58 -6.42 4.11 -17.79
CA ILE A 58 -6.54 2.64 -17.76
C ILE A 58 -5.26 1.93 -18.14
N GLN A 59 -4.29 2.62 -18.74
CA GLN A 59 -2.97 2.04 -18.98
C GLN A 59 -2.04 2.34 -17.80
N ILE A 60 -2.07 3.58 -17.32
CA ILE A 60 -1.09 4.07 -16.35
C ILE A 60 -1.45 3.65 -14.91
N LEU A 61 -2.73 3.69 -14.54
CA LEU A 61 -3.17 3.37 -13.17
C LEU A 61 -2.96 1.88 -12.80
N PRO A 62 -3.30 0.90 -13.65
CA PRO A 62 -3.03 -0.50 -13.32
C PRO A 62 -1.54 -0.78 -13.20
N LEU A 63 -0.69 -0.19 -14.05
CA LEU A 63 0.77 -0.36 -13.95
C LEU A 63 1.31 0.08 -12.59
N PHE A 64 0.82 1.22 -12.09
CA PHE A 64 1.17 1.71 -10.76
C PHE A 64 0.71 0.74 -9.65
N LEU A 65 -0.52 0.25 -9.73
CA LEU A 65 -1.07 -0.70 -8.77
C LEU A 65 -0.33 -2.06 -8.82
N ILE A 66 -0.02 -2.55 -10.01
CA ILE A 66 0.74 -3.80 -10.24
C ILE A 66 2.07 -3.73 -9.52
N LEU A 67 2.87 -2.69 -9.77
CA LEU A 67 4.19 -2.53 -9.17
C LEU A 67 4.12 -2.46 -7.65
N SER A 68 3.15 -1.70 -7.14
CA SER A 68 2.92 -1.50 -5.71
C SER A 68 2.54 -2.79 -4.98
N PHE A 69 1.51 -3.50 -5.49
CA PHE A 69 1.03 -4.74 -4.90
C PHE A 69 1.99 -5.90 -5.10
N LEU A 70 2.81 -5.89 -6.15
CA LEU A 70 3.86 -6.88 -6.35
C LEU A 70 4.96 -6.72 -5.29
N PHE A 71 5.42 -5.49 -5.05
CA PHE A 71 6.39 -5.21 -4.01
C PHE A 71 5.87 -5.55 -2.61
N PHE A 72 4.65 -5.14 -2.27
CA PHE A 72 4.04 -5.46 -0.97
C PHE A 72 3.75 -6.96 -0.82
N GLY A 73 3.24 -7.60 -1.87
CA GLY A 73 2.95 -9.03 -1.90
C GLY A 73 4.20 -9.87 -1.63
N ILE A 74 5.32 -9.56 -2.30
CA ILE A 74 6.63 -10.20 -2.04
C ILE A 74 7.10 -9.91 -0.61
N SER A 75 6.94 -8.67 -0.16
CA SER A 75 7.34 -8.24 1.19
C SER A 75 6.65 -9.04 2.30
N CYS A 76 5.40 -9.48 2.11
CA CYS A 76 4.68 -10.36 3.04
C CYS A 76 5.38 -11.72 3.26
N PHE A 77 6.14 -12.22 2.29
CA PHE A 77 6.86 -13.48 2.41
C PHE A 77 8.26 -13.30 2.99
N LEU A 78 8.97 -12.25 2.57
CA LEU A 78 10.40 -12.07 2.86
C LEU A 78 10.67 -11.32 4.18
N LEU A 79 9.83 -10.36 4.58
CA LEU A 79 10.17 -9.47 5.70
C LEU A 79 9.71 -9.98 7.07
N PRO A 80 10.61 -10.07 8.07
CA PRO A 80 10.26 -10.41 9.45
C PRO A 80 9.32 -9.40 10.11
N ARG A 81 9.41 -8.11 9.76
CA ARG A 81 8.51 -7.07 10.30
C ARG A 81 7.05 -7.27 9.90
N MET A 82 6.81 -7.76 8.67
CA MET A 82 5.45 -8.12 8.25
C MET A 82 4.90 -9.30 9.06
N LYS A 83 5.76 -10.17 9.61
CA LYS A 83 5.33 -11.19 10.57
C LYS A 83 4.79 -10.54 11.85
N PHE A 84 5.56 -9.61 12.42
CA PHE A 84 5.18 -8.88 13.64
C PHE A 84 3.90 -8.06 13.47
N GLU A 85 3.72 -7.39 12.33
CA GLU A 85 2.48 -6.66 12.01
C GLU A 85 1.27 -7.61 11.95
N PHE A 86 1.39 -8.75 11.28
CA PHE A 86 0.30 -9.74 11.23
C PHE A 86 0.02 -10.41 12.57
N ASP A 87 1.04 -10.60 13.43
CA ASP A 87 0.85 -11.06 14.80
C ASP A 87 0.06 -10.01 15.60
N ARG A 88 0.39 -8.72 15.48
CA ARG A 88 -0.34 -7.59 16.08
C ARG A 88 -1.77 -7.48 15.57
N TYR A 89 -2.00 -7.79 14.29
CA TYR A 89 -3.33 -7.80 13.68
C TYR A 89 -4.19 -8.99 14.16
N GLY A 90 -3.64 -9.91 14.95
CA GLY A 90 -4.31 -11.14 15.38
C GLY A 90 -4.48 -12.15 14.24
N LEU A 91 -3.68 -12.04 13.18
CA LEU A 91 -3.79 -12.83 11.95
C LEU A 91 -2.45 -13.47 11.52
N PRO A 92 -1.69 -14.11 12.43
CA PRO A 92 -0.34 -14.64 12.17
C PRO A 92 -0.29 -15.60 10.97
N THR A 93 -1.34 -16.41 10.79
CA THR A 93 -1.43 -17.44 9.74
C THR A 93 -1.92 -16.89 8.40
N LYS A 94 -2.60 -15.73 8.37
CA LYS A 94 -3.20 -15.17 7.15
C LYS A 94 -2.23 -14.31 6.34
N ARG A 95 -1.03 -14.03 6.85
CA ARG A 95 0.01 -13.26 6.14
C ARG A 95 0.30 -13.79 4.73
N LYS A 96 0.56 -15.09 4.61
CA LYS A 96 0.86 -15.73 3.32
C LYS A 96 -0.33 -15.65 2.36
N LEU A 97 -1.55 -15.78 2.90
CA LEU A 97 -2.77 -15.67 2.11
C LEU A 97 -2.96 -14.26 1.56
N VAL A 98 -2.80 -13.22 2.40
CA VAL A 98 -2.90 -11.82 1.96
C VAL A 98 -1.82 -11.49 0.92
N GLY A 99 -0.58 -11.93 1.16
CA GLY A 99 0.51 -11.76 0.18
C GLY A 99 0.20 -12.45 -1.15
N ALA A 100 -0.25 -13.70 -1.11
CA ALA A 100 -0.63 -14.44 -2.32
C ALA A 100 -1.79 -13.78 -3.07
N LEU A 101 -2.82 -13.31 -2.37
CA LEU A 101 -3.95 -12.59 -2.99
C LEU A 101 -3.52 -11.28 -3.65
N GLN A 102 -2.59 -10.53 -3.05
CA GLN A 102 -2.05 -9.33 -3.68
C GLN A 102 -1.23 -9.64 -4.93
N LEU A 103 -0.42 -10.70 -4.89
CA LEU A 103 0.33 -11.14 -6.07
C LEU A 103 -0.61 -11.62 -7.17
N LEU A 104 -1.65 -12.38 -6.83
CA LEU A 104 -2.66 -12.82 -7.78
C LEU A 104 -3.44 -11.65 -8.38
N GLY A 105 -3.83 -10.67 -7.57
CA GLY A 105 -4.49 -9.45 -8.05
C GLY A 105 -3.58 -8.62 -8.96
N SER A 106 -2.31 -8.45 -8.60
CA SER A 106 -1.30 -7.77 -9.42
C SER A 106 -1.08 -8.49 -10.76
N LEU A 107 -0.92 -9.81 -10.75
CA LEU A 107 -0.82 -10.61 -11.96
C LEU A 107 -2.10 -10.55 -12.79
N GLY A 108 -3.27 -10.55 -12.16
CA GLY A 108 -4.56 -10.38 -12.83
C GLY A 108 -4.67 -9.03 -13.54
N LEU A 109 -4.24 -7.93 -12.90
CA LEU A 109 -4.16 -6.63 -13.55
C LEU A 109 -3.19 -6.64 -14.75
N LEU A 110 -2.05 -7.32 -14.62
CA LEU A 110 -1.07 -7.44 -15.71
C LEU A 110 -1.63 -8.22 -16.91
N VAL A 111 -2.30 -9.36 -16.65
CA VAL A 111 -2.97 -10.15 -17.69
C VAL A 111 -4.11 -9.35 -18.32
N GLY A 112 -4.90 -8.64 -17.52
CA GLY A 112 -5.98 -7.80 -18.03
C GLY A 112 -5.51 -6.66 -18.95
N LEU A 113 -4.32 -6.10 -18.71
CA LEU A 113 -3.71 -5.12 -19.62
C LEU A 113 -3.34 -5.71 -20.99
N LEU A 114 -3.07 -7.02 -21.06
CA LEU A 114 -2.57 -7.68 -22.28
C LEU A 114 -3.68 -8.35 -23.10
N PHE A 115 -4.77 -8.79 -22.46
CA PHE A 115 -5.80 -9.61 -23.10
C PHE A 115 -7.17 -8.95 -23.09
N GLU A 116 -7.80 -8.76 -21.93
CA GLU A 116 -9.21 -8.34 -21.84
C GLU A 116 -9.50 -7.43 -20.62
N PRO A 117 -10.26 -6.32 -20.79
CA PRO A 117 -10.64 -5.42 -19.69
C PRO A 117 -11.43 -6.12 -18.57
N LEU A 118 -12.15 -7.19 -18.89
CA LEU A 118 -12.93 -7.97 -17.93
C LEU A 118 -12.05 -8.56 -16.81
N VAL A 119 -10.80 -8.92 -17.13
CA VAL A 119 -9.84 -9.43 -16.14
C VAL A 119 -9.35 -8.30 -15.23
N ILE A 120 -9.14 -7.10 -15.78
CA ILE A 120 -8.80 -5.90 -14.98
C ILE A 120 -9.90 -5.65 -13.95
N LEU A 121 -11.18 -5.73 -14.37
CA LEU A 121 -12.33 -5.51 -13.50
C LEU A 121 -12.36 -6.47 -12.31
N ILE A 122 -12.18 -7.77 -12.56
CA ILE A 122 -12.17 -8.78 -11.49
C ILE A 122 -10.97 -8.59 -10.56
N ALA A 123 -9.79 -8.33 -11.12
CA ALA A 123 -8.56 -8.13 -10.36
C ALA A 123 -8.61 -6.87 -9.48
N SER A 124 -9.09 -5.74 -10.02
CA SER A 124 -9.23 -4.48 -9.27
C SER A 124 -10.29 -4.59 -8.17
N ALA A 125 -11.38 -5.31 -8.40
CA ALA A 125 -12.38 -5.61 -7.37
C ALA A 125 -11.78 -6.44 -6.22
N GLY A 126 -11.06 -7.51 -6.55
CA GLY A 126 -10.41 -8.36 -5.55
C GLY A 126 -9.38 -7.60 -4.71
N LEU A 127 -8.56 -6.77 -5.35
CA LEU A 127 -7.58 -5.91 -4.68
C LEU A 127 -8.26 -4.85 -3.79
N CYS A 128 -9.35 -4.23 -4.27
CA CYS A 128 -10.13 -3.27 -3.50
C CYS A 128 -10.69 -3.90 -2.22
N ILE A 129 -11.34 -5.06 -2.33
CA ILE A 129 -11.87 -5.79 -1.18
C ILE A 129 -10.75 -6.14 -0.19
N LEU A 130 -9.61 -6.62 -0.69
CA LEU A 130 -8.47 -6.98 0.15
C LEU A 130 -7.91 -5.78 0.93
N MET A 131 -7.84 -4.60 0.29
CA MET A 131 -7.41 -3.36 0.95
C MET A 131 -8.43 -2.89 1.99
N LEU A 132 -9.74 -2.98 1.69
CA LEU A 132 -10.80 -2.66 2.64
C LEU A 132 -10.79 -3.56 3.87
N LEU A 133 -10.52 -4.86 3.70
CA LEU A 133 -10.30 -5.78 4.83
C LEU A 133 -9.10 -5.34 5.68
N GLY A 134 -8.01 -4.93 5.04
CA GLY A 134 -6.84 -4.37 5.72
C GLY A 134 -7.17 -3.10 6.51
N VAL A 135 -8.00 -2.21 5.97
CA VAL A 135 -8.51 -1.03 6.68
C VAL A 135 -9.37 -1.43 7.88
N ALA A 136 -10.30 -2.37 7.70
CA ALA A 136 -11.18 -2.85 8.77
C ALA A 136 -10.39 -3.44 9.94
N ILE A 137 -9.36 -4.24 9.66
CA ILE A 137 -8.47 -4.79 10.68
C ILE A 137 -7.72 -3.68 11.42
N ARG A 138 -7.17 -2.69 10.69
CA ARG A 138 -6.46 -1.56 11.29
C ARG A 138 -7.36 -0.67 12.16
N LEU A 139 -8.62 -0.50 11.76
CA LEU A 139 -9.63 0.16 12.60
C LEU A 139 -9.91 -0.65 13.87
N LYS A 140 -10.04 -1.97 13.77
CA LYS A 140 -10.30 -2.86 14.92
C LYS A 140 -9.19 -2.81 15.98
N ILE A 141 -7.93 -2.71 15.56
CA ILE A 141 -6.78 -2.59 16.47
C ILE A 141 -6.49 -1.16 16.93
N ASN A 142 -7.36 -0.20 16.57
CA ASN A 142 -7.22 1.23 16.88
C ASN A 142 -5.87 1.81 16.42
N ASP A 143 -5.41 1.45 15.22
CA ASP A 143 -4.23 2.08 14.64
C ASP A 143 -4.48 3.58 14.42
N PRO A 144 -3.43 4.42 14.53
CA PRO A 144 -3.56 5.85 14.27
C PRO A 144 -4.05 6.07 12.83
N PHE A 145 -4.91 7.06 12.62
CA PHE A 145 -5.52 7.35 11.32
C PHE A 145 -4.49 7.43 10.17
N LEU A 146 -3.29 7.97 10.45
CA LEU A 146 -2.19 8.06 9.50
C LEU A 146 -1.66 6.70 9.01
N ALA A 147 -1.70 5.66 9.85
CA ALA A 147 -1.30 4.31 9.44
C ALA A 147 -2.36 3.62 8.56
N ILE A 148 -3.62 4.10 8.62
CA ILE A 148 -4.76 3.58 7.85
C ILE A 148 -4.83 4.24 6.47
N LEU A 149 -4.43 5.50 6.39
CA LEU A 149 -4.50 6.34 5.19
C LEU A 149 -3.99 5.66 3.90
N PRO A 150 -2.85 4.94 3.90
CA PRO A 150 -2.36 4.34 2.69
C PRO A 150 -3.21 3.14 2.24
N ALA A 151 -3.64 2.29 3.17
CA ALA A 151 -4.51 1.17 2.82
C ALA A 151 -5.85 1.67 2.28
N LEU A 152 -6.36 2.77 2.85
CA LEU A 152 -7.54 3.44 2.35
C LEU A 152 -7.32 4.05 0.96
N SER A 153 -6.17 4.68 0.72
CA SER A 153 -5.86 5.31 -0.55
C SER A 153 -5.77 4.26 -1.67
N TYR A 154 -5.10 3.13 -1.44
CA TYR A 154 -5.06 2.01 -2.38
C TYR A 154 -6.43 1.38 -2.61
N ALA A 155 -7.29 1.30 -1.58
CA ALA A 155 -8.68 0.86 -1.76
C ALA A 155 -9.43 1.80 -2.70
N LEU A 156 -9.29 3.11 -2.52
CA LEU A 156 -9.92 4.11 -3.39
C LEU A 156 -9.39 4.05 -4.82
N LEU A 157 -8.07 3.90 -5.03
CA LEU A 157 -7.52 3.75 -6.39
C LEU A 157 -7.97 2.47 -7.08
N SER A 158 -7.98 1.35 -6.35
CA SER A 158 -8.43 0.06 -6.91
C SER A 158 -9.92 0.10 -7.24
N GLY A 159 -10.73 0.77 -6.40
CA GLY A 159 -12.15 1.02 -6.67
C GLY A 159 -12.38 1.99 -7.84
N TYR A 160 -11.57 3.04 -7.96
CA TYR A 160 -11.65 3.96 -9.10
C TYR A 160 -11.29 3.25 -10.41
N LEU A 161 -10.25 2.43 -10.41
CA LEU A 161 -9.90 1.59 -11.56
C LEU A 161 -11.04 0.64 -11.93
N PHE A 162 -11.69 0.03 -10.93
CA PHE A 162 -12.86 -0.83 -11.15
C PHE A 162 -13.98 -0.08 -11.87
N ILE A 163 -14.38 1.10 -11.37
CA ILE A 163 -15.44 1.91 -11.99
C ILE A 163 -15.05 2.30 -13.42
N LYS A 164 -13.81 2.75 -13.63
CA LYS A 164 -13.35 3.13 -14.96
C LYS A 164 -13.29 1.99 -15.95
N THR A 165 -12.96 0.79 -15.49
CA THR A 165 -12.98 -0.40 -16.34
C THR A 165 -14.41 -0.80 -16.67
N LEU A 166 -15.35 -0.63 -15.72
CA LEU A 166 -16.77 -0.90 -15.93
C LEU A 166 -17.42 0.02 -16.97
N GLU A 167 -17.00 1.29 -17.03
CA GLU A 167 -17.50 2.26 -18.04
C GLU A 167 -17.12 1.90 -19.48
N ILE A 168 -16.11 1.04 -19.68
CA ILE A 168 -15.59 0.66 -20.99
C ILE A 168 -16.06 -0.71 -21.47
N LEU A 169 -16.60 -1.50 -20.55
CA LEU A 169 -17.14 -2.82 -20.82
C LEU A 169 -18.58 -2.72 -21.37
#